data_AF-A0A2A9E4G4-F1
#
_entry.id   AF-A0A2A9E4G4-F1
#
_cell.length_a   1.000
_cell.length_b   1.000
_cell.length_c   1.000
_cell.angle_alpha   90.00
_cell.angle_beta   90.00
_cell.angle_gamma   90.00
#
_symmetry.space_group_name_H-M   'P 1'
#
loop_
_entity.id
_entity.type
_entity.pdbx_description
1 polymer ?
#
loop_
_entity_poly.entity_id
_entity_poly.type
_entity_poly.pdbx_seq_one_letter_code
_entity_poly.pdbx_strand_id
1 'polypeptide(L)'
;MLARVSKAMNDKDRDKGFTLIELLVVIIIIGILAAIAIPAFLSQREKAWASAVTSDLKNATIAAESFATENNGSYAGLGTGTNMADNGFRATEDVTVTVATATAAGYTLTGSHINIPGDEWTYDSNTGIIDEP
;
A
#
# COMPACT_ATOMS: atom_id res chain seq x y z
N MET A 1 17.64 52.23 43.49
CA MET A 1 17.13 50.97 44.09
C MET A 1 15.73 50.55 43.60
N LEU A 2 14.89 51.46 43.12
CA LEU A 2 13.49 51.14 42.72
C LEU A 2 13.34 50.33 41.40
N ALA A 3 14.32 50.40 40.49
CA ALA A 3 14.22 49.74 39.17
C ALA A 3 14.33 48.19 39.18
N ARG A 4 14.83 47.59 40.27
CA ARG A 4 14.90 46.11 40.38
C ARG A 4 13.60 45.49 40.89
N VAL A 5 12.83 46.26 41.66
CA VAL A 5 11.54 45.80 42.22
C VAL A 5 10.46 45.73 41.15
N SER A 6 10.44 46.70 40.22
CA SER A 6 9.47 46.68 39.10
C SER A 6 9.70 45.53 38.13
N LYS A 7 10.95 45.09 37.94
CA LYS A 7 11.27 43.96 37.04
C LYS A 7 10.86 42.60 37.62
N ALA A 8 10.97 42.41 38.94
CA ALA A 8 10.56 41.18 39.60
C ALA A 8 9.02 40.99 39.65
N MET A 9 8.25 42.09 39.64
CA MET A 9 6.78 42.02 39.65
C MET A 9 6.19 41.69 38.26
N ASN A 10 6.93 41.96 37.18
CA ASN A 10 6.47 41.72 35.80
C ASN A 10 6.78 40.30 35.29
N ASP A 11 7.60 39.51 36.00
CA ASP A 11 7.87 38.11 35.64
C ASP A 11 6.80 37.14 36.19
N LYS A 12 6.03 37.52 37.22
CA LYS A 12 5.00 36.67 37.84
C LYS A 12 3.81 36.37 36.93
N ASP A 13 3.53 37.24 35.95
CA ASP A 13 2.44 37.06 34.99
C ASP A 13 2.83 36.15 33.81
N ARG A 14 4.10 35.75 33.71
CA ARG A 14 4.63 34.93 32.61
C ARG A 14 4.70 33.44 32.94
N ASP A 15 4.56 33.06 34.21
CA ASP A 15 4.52 31.67 34.68
C ASP A 15 3.08 31.13 34.75
N LYS A 16 2.31 31.28 33.67
CA LYS A 16 1.01 30.61 33.54
C LYS A 16 1.26 29.14 33.14
N GLY A 17 1.10 28.24 34.12
CA GLY A 17 1.14 26.80 33.89
C GLY A 17 -0.07 26.29 33.10
N PHE A 18 0.11 25.16 32.41
CA PHE A 18 -0.95 24.45 31.70
C PHE A 18 -1.95 23.84 32.69
N THR A 19 -3.26 24.02 32.47
CA THR A 19 -4.28 23.47 33.37
C THR A 19 -4.60 22.01 33.02
N LEU A 20 -4.95 21.21 34.04
CA LEU A 20 -5.38 19.83 33.82
C LEU A 20 -6.67 19.74 32.97
N ILE A 21 -7.55 20.75 33.07
CA ILE A 21 -8.78 20.80 32.28
C ILE A 21 -8.50 21.07 30.79
N GLU A 22 -7.50 21.89 30.47
CA GLU A 22 -7.05 22.08 29.09
C GLU A 22 -6.53 20.76 28.51
N LEU A 23 -5.77 19.97 29.29
CA LEU A 23 -5.29 18.67 28.82
C LEU A 23 -6.45 17.70 28.63
N LEU A 24 -7.42 17.71 29.55
CA LEU A 24 -8.60 16.84 29.50
C LEU A 24 -9.41 17.07 28.22
N VAL A 25 -9.72 18.33 27.88
CA VAL A 25 -10.52 18.64 26.68
C VAL A 25 -9.77 18.25 25.41
N VAL A 26 -8.45 18.47 25.38
CA VAL A 26 -7.62 18.11 24.21
C VAL A 26 -7.63 16.61 23.95
N ILE A 27 -7.44 15.78 24.98
CA ILE A 27 -7.45 14.32 24.79
C ILE A 27 -8.84 13.80 24.40
N ILE A 28 -9.92 14.45 24.86
CA ILE A 28 -11.29 14.09 24.46
C ILE A 28 -11.48 14.35 22.96
N ILE A 29 -11.05 15.51 22.47
CA ILE A 29 -11.19 15.85 21.04
C ILE A 29 -10.32 14.91 20.18
N ILE A 30 -9.06 14.68 20.56
CA ILE A 30 -8.18 13.74 19.85
C ILE A 30 -8.76 12.32 19.88
N GLY A 31 -9.37 11.91 21.00
CA GLY A 31 -10.02 10.60 21.12
C GLY A 31 -11.18 10.41 20.14
N ILE A 32 -12.04 11.43 19.98
CA ILE A 32 -13.14 11.40 19.01
C ILE A 32 -12.62 11.33 17.58
N LEU A 33 -11.62 12.14 17.25
CA LEU A 33 -11.03 12.16 15.91
C LEU A 33 -10.34 10.82 15.59
N ALA A 34 -9.57 10.28 16.52
CA ALA A 34 -8.86 9.01 16.35
C ALA A 34 -9.83 7.83 16.16
N ALA A 35 -10.96 7.82 16.88
CA ALA A 35 -11.97 6.77 16.77
C ALA A 35 -12.55 6.63 15.34
N ILE A 36 -12.67 7.75 14.60
CA ILE A 36 -13.16 7.75 13.21
C ILE A 36 -12.00 7.57 12.23
N ALA A 37 -10.89 8.26 12.46
CA ALA A 37 -9.77 8.31 11.53
C ALA A 37 -9.03 6.97 11.40
N ILE A 38 -8.83 6.25 12.50
CA ILE A 38 -8.07 4.98 12.50
C ILE A 38 -8.73 3.91 11.61
N PRO A 39 -10.03 3.54 11.79
CA PRO A 39 -10.63 2.52 10.94
C PRO A 39 -10.71 2.95 9.47
N ALA A 40 -11.01 4.24 9.22
CA ALA A 40 -11.00 4.77 7.86
C ALA A 40 -9.63 4.66 7.19
N PHE A 41 -8.56 5.02 7.92
CA PHE A 41 -7.19 4.91 7.43
C PHE A 41 -6.78 3.47 7.14
N LEU A 42 -7.11 2.53 8.03
CA LEU A 42 -6.81 1.10 7.84
C LEU A 42 -7.48 0.57 6.56
N SER A 43 -8.77 0.86 6.37
CA SER A 43 -9.50 0.43 5.16
C SER A 43 -8.96 1.06 3.87
N GLN A 44 -8.49 2.31 3.91
CA GLN A 44 -7.87 2.95 2.75
C GLN A 44 -6.52 2.32 2.42
N ARG A 45 -5.76 1.94 3.44
CA ARG A 45 -4.48 1.27 3.28
C ARG A 45 -4.64 -0.13 2.67
N GLU A 46 -5.64 -0.89 3.11
CA GLU A 46 -6.00 -2.18 2.49
C GLU A 46 -6.34 -2.04 1.00
N LYS A 47 -7.17 -1.05 0.65
CA LYS A 47 -7.48 -0.74 -0.76
C LYS A 47 -6.25 -0.33 -1.57
N ALA A 48 -5.32 0.39 -0.95
CA ALA A 48 -4.06 0.78 -1.61
C ALA A 48 -3.19 -0.44 -1.91
N TRP A 49 -3.11 -1.40 -0.97
CA TRP A 49 -2.40 -2.67 -1.18
C TRP A 49 -3.05 -3.51 -2.28
N ALA A 50 -4.37 -3.69 -2.26
CA ALA A 50 -5.09 -4.37 -3.35
C ALA A 50 -4.84 -3.69 -4.71
N SER A 51 -4.90 -2.36 -4.75
CA SER A 51 -4.61 -1.59 -5.97
C SER A 51 -3.17 -1.77 -6.46
N ALA A 52 -2.20 -1.95 -5.55
CA ALA A 52 -0.81 -2.20 -5.92
C ALA A 52 -0.67 -3.56 -6.60
N VAL A 53 -1.31 -4.61 -6.07
CA VAL A 53 -1.33 -5.95 -6.71
C VAL A 53 -1.95 -5.89 -8.09
N THR A 54 -3.12 -5.26 -8.23
CA THR A 54 -3.80 -5.13 -9.53
C THR A 54 -2.97 -4.34 -10.54
N SER A 55 -2.23 -3.32 -10.11
CA SER A 55 -1.31 -2.56 -10.97
C SER A 55 -0.12 -3.42 -11.42
N ASP A 56 0.47 -4.15 -10.49
CA ASP A 56 1.61 -5.03 -10.77
C ASP A 56 1.22 -6.18 -11.68
N LEU A 57 0.03 -6.76 -11.51
CA LEU A 57 -0.50 -7.76 -12.45
C LEU A 57 -0.59 -7.20 -13.87
N LYS A 58 -1.11 -5.98 -14.07
CA LYS A 58 -1.16 -5.33 -15.38
C LYS A 58 0.23 -5.04 -15.96
N ASN A 59 1.20 -4.71 -15.11
CA ASN A 59 2.58 -4.53 -15.56
C ASN A 59 3.20 -5.88 -15.95
N ALA A 60 2.89 -6.95 -15.23
CA ALA A 60 3.32 -8.31 -15.55
C ALA A 60 2.67 -8.83 -16.85
N THR A 61 1.43 -8.45 -17.18
CA THR A 61 0.85 -8.78 -18.49
C THR A 61 1.66 -8.15 -19.62
N ILE A 62 2.11 -6.89 -19.47
CA ILE A 62 2.96 -6.24 -20.48
C ILE A 62 4.29 -7.01 -20.65
N ALA A 63 4.89 -7.49 -19.57
CA ALA A 63 6.09 -8.33 -19.63
C ALA A 63 5.81 -9.67 -20.34
N ALA A 64 4.67 -10.30 -20.07
CA ALA A 64 4.25 -11.54 -20.75
C ALA A 64 4.02 -11.32 -22.26
N GLU A 65 3.38 -10.22 -22.65
CA GLU A 65 3.19 -9.87 -24.07
C GLU A 65 4.53 -9.57 -24.76
N SER A 66 5.47 -8.95 -24.05
CA SER A 66 6.82 -8.71 -24.56
C SER A 66 7.54 -10.03 -24.82
N PHE A 67 7.48 -10.97 -23.87
CA PHE A 67 8.01 -12.33 -24.04
C PHE A 67 7.39 -13.04 -25.25
N ALA A 68 6.06 -13.00 -25.39
CA ALA A 68 5.40 -13.64 -26.53
C ALA A 68 5.82 -13.02 -27.87
N THR A 69 6.01 -11.69 -27.92
CA THR A 69 6.50 -11.00 -29.13
C THR A 69 7.87 -11.53 -29.57
N GLU A 70 8.76 -11.82 -28.62
CA GLU A 70 10.08 -12.40 -28.88
C GLU A 70 10.01 -13.90 -29.22
N ASN A 71 8.97 -14.58 -28.75
CA ASN A 71 8.80 -16.03 -28.86
C ASN A 71 7.69 -16.43 -29.85
N ASN A 72 7.61 -15.73 -30.99
CA ASN A 72 6.69 -16.02 -32.10
C ASN A 72 5.19 -16.07 -31.71
N GLY A 73 4.78 -15.23 -30.76
CA GLY A 73 3.40 -15.18 -30.24
C GLY A 73 3.05 -16.28 -29.25
N SER A 74 4.04 -17.06 -28.80
CA SER A 74 3.84 -18.16 -27.86
C SER A 74 4.25 -17.77 -26.43
N TYR A 75 3.33 -17.95 -25.48
CA TYR A 75 3.64 -17.81 -24.05
C TYR A 75 4.27 -19.09 -23.45
N ALA A 76 4.45 -20.15 -24.23
CA ALA A 76 5.10 -21.36 -23.76
C ALA A 76 6.57 -21.05 -23.40
N GLY A 77 6.97 -21.41 -22.18
CA GLY A 77 8.31 -21.11 -21.65
C GLY A 77 8.34 -19.90 -20.71
N LEU A 78 7.23 -19.18 -20.56
CA LEU A 78 7.05 -18.21 -19.48
C LEU A 78 7.11 -18.97 -18.15
N GLY A 79 8.21 -18.81 -17.41
CA GLY A 79 8.56 -19.68 -16.28
C GLY A 79 7.49 -19.73 -15.19
N THR A 80 6.82 -20.87 -15.05
CA THR A 80 5.81 -21.10 -14.01
C THR A 80 6.43 -21.01 -12.61
N GLY A 81 5.73 -20.34 -11.68
CA GLY A 81 6.20 -20.09 -10.32
C GLY A 81 7.29 -19.02 -10.20
N THR A 82 7.66 -18.37 -11.30
CA THR A 82 8.63 -17.26 -11.29
C THR A 82 7.91 -15.91 -11.29
N ASN A 83 8.63 -14.87 -10.85
CA ASN A 83 8.15 -13.49 -10.90
C ASN A 83 8.46 -12.80 -12.24
N MET A 84 8.83 -13.53 -13.30
CA MET A 84 9.13 -12.93 -14.61
C MET A 84 10.22 -11.83 -14.59
N ALA A 85 11.12 -11.82 -13.59
CA ALA A 85 12.18 -10.81 -13.50
C ALA A 85 13.09 -10.80 -14.74
N ASP A 86 13.33 -11.97 -15.33
CA ASP A 86 14.10 -12.12 -16.56
C ASP A 86 13.39 -11.49 -17.78
N ASN A 87 12.07 -11.30 -17.70
CA ASN A 87 11.24 -10.66 -18.72
C ASN A 87 11.01 -9.17 -18.42
N GLY A 88 11.83 -8.56 -17.55
CA GLY A 88 11.79 -7.13 -17.25
C GLY A 88 10.71 -6.70 -16.26
N PHE A 89 9.92 -7.62 -15.71
CA PHE A 89 8.98 -7.29 -14.65
C PHE A 89 9.69 -7.04 -13.31
N ARG A 90 9.24 -6.02 -12.59
CA ARG A 90 9.71 -5.71 -11.24
C ARG A 90 8.51 -5.46 -10.36
N ALA A 91 8.30 -6.32 -9.37
CA ALA A 91 7.25 -6.13 -8.39
C ALA A 91 7.51 -4.90 -7.52
N THR A 92 6.42 -4.25 -7.14
CA THR A 92 6.37 -3.30 -6.04
C THR A 92 6.76 -4.01 -4.74
N GLU A 93 7.29 -3.26 -3.77
CA GLU A 93 7.58 -3.80 -2.44
C GLU A 93 6.34 -4.48 -1.86
N ASP A 94 6.54 -5.58 -1.14
CA ASP A 94 5.49 -6.39 -0.50
C ASP A 94 4.46 -7.07 -1.44
N VAL A 95 4.53 -6.82 -2.76
CA VAL A 95 3.73 -7.52 -3.77
C VAL A 95 4.51 -8.72 -4.31
N THR A 96 3.82 -9.86 -4.41
CA THR A 96 4.33 -11.04 -5.13
C THR A 96 3.42 -11.31 -6.31
N VAL A 97 3.99 -11.32 -7.52
CA VAL A 97 3.32 -11.78 -8.74
C VAL A 97 4.07 -13.01 -9.25
N THR A 98 3.33 -14.05 -9.60
CA THR A 98 3.88 -15.30 -10.13
C THR A 98 3.10 -15.77 -11.34
N VAL A 99 3.79 -16.46 -12.25
CA VAL A 99 3.13 -17.15 -13.36
C VAL A 99 2.53 -18.44 -12.84
N ALA A 100 1.19 -18.54 -12.81
CA ALA A 100 0.50 -19.74 -12.34
C ALA A 100 0.41 -20.80 -13.45
N THR A 101 0.14 -20.38 -14.69
CA THR A 101 0.18 -21.27 -15.86
C THR A 101 0.73 -20.53 -17.08
N ALA A 102 1.36 -21.27 -17.99
CA ALA A 102 1.83 -20.75 -19.27
C ALA A 102 1.75 -21.84 -20.35
N THR A 103 1.04 -21.54 -21.42
CA THR A 103 0.85 -22.41 -22.59
C THR A 103 1.20 -21.64 -23.85
N ALA A 104 1.21 -22.29 -25.01
CA ALA A 104 1.44 -21.57 -26.27
C ALA A 104 0.38 -20.50 -26.56
N ALA A 105 -0.86 -20.69 -26.09
CA ALA A 105 -2.01 -19.84 -26.43
C ALA A 105 -2.43 -18.86 -25.32
N GLY A 106 -1.89 -19.00 -24.10
CA GLY A 106 -2.27 -18.15 -22.99
C GLY A 106 -1.57 -18.51 -21.69
N TYR A 107 -1.77 -17.67 -20.68
CA TYR A 107 -1.14 -17.74 -19.37
C TYR A 107 -2.10 -17.24 -18.28
N THR A 108 -1.81 -17.62 -17.04
CA THR A 108 -2.44 -17.04 -15.86
C THR A 108 -1.39 -16.52 -14.89
N LEU A 109 -1.68 -15.39 -14.24
CA LEU A 109 -0.82 -14.79 -13.23
C LEU A 109 -1.58 -14.75 -11.90
N THR A 110 -0.88 -14.99 -10.81
CA THR A 110 -1.38 -14.83 -9.45
C THR A 110 -0.62 -13.71 -8.76
N GLY A 111 -1.34 -12.83 -8.08
CA GLY A 111 -0.81 -11.70 -7.35
C GLY A 111 -1.26 -11.72 -5.89
N SER A 112 -0.38 -11.40 -4.96
CA SER A 112 -0.71 -11.26 -3.54
C SER A 112 0.12 -10.16 -2.87
N HIS A 113 -0.33 -9.70 -1.70
CA HIS A 113 0.39 -8.70 -0.91
C HIS A 113 0.53 -9.15 0.55
N ILE A 114 1.72 -9.02 1.13
CA ILE A 114 2.05 -9.61 2.44
C ILE A 114 1.14 -9.10 3.59
N ASN A 115 0.67 -7.86 3.48
CA ASN A 115 -0.12 -7.20 4.53
C ASN A 115 -1.65 -7.48 4.43
N ILE A 116 -2.09 -8.22 3.41
CA ILE A 116 -3.46 -8.74 3.26
C ILE A 116 -3.39 -10.25 2.96
N PRO A 117 -2.91 -11.04 3.95
CA PRO A 117 -2.65 -12.46 3.73
C PRO A 117 -3.96 -13.22 3.49
N GLY A 118 -3.96 -14.09 2.49
CA GLY A 118 -5.12 -14.91 2.09
C GLY A 118 -5.88 -14.38 0.87
N ASP A 119 -5.67 -13.11 0.52
CA ASP A 119 -6.21 -12.50 -0.68
C ASP A 119 -5.25 -12.76 -1.86
N GLU A 120 -5.77 -13.37 -2.93
CA GLU A 120 -5.02 -13.65 -4.16
C GLU A 120 -5.81 -13.19 -5.38
N TRP A 121 -5.19 -12.36 -6.21
CA TRP A 121 -5.74 -11.88 -7.48
C TRP A 121 -5.26 -12.77 -8.60
N THR A 122 -6.16 -13.16 -9.49
CA THR A 122 -5.79 -13.99 -10.65
C THR A 122 -6.09 -13.26 -11.95
N TYR A 123 -5.08 -13.10 -12.79
CA TYR A 123 -5.27 -12.67 -14.18
C TYR A 123 -5.30 -13.88 -15.11
N ASP A 124 -6.24 -13.91 -16.06
CA ASP A 124 -6.31 -14.89 -17.14
C ASP A 124 -6.23 -14.18 -18.50
N SER A 125 -5.21 -14.53 -19.30
CA SER A 125 -4.99 -13.93 -20.61
C SER A 125 -6.11 -14.23 -21.63
N ASN A 126 -6.89 -15.30 -21.42
CA ASN A 126 -7.99 -15.66 -22.31
C ASN A 126 -9.22 -14.76 -22.11
N THR A 127 -9.45 -14.32 -20.87
CA THR A 127 -10.58 -13.44 -20.52
C THR A 127 -10.16 -11.97 -20.49
N GLY A 128 -8.88 -11.69 -20.24
CA GLY A 128 -8.35 -10.34 -20.05
C GLY A 128 -8.80 -9.70 -18.73
N ILE A 129 -9.36 -10.48 -17.81
CA ILE A 129 -9.94 -10.01 -16.55
C ILE A 129 -9.00 -10.39 -15.39
N ILE A 130 -8.94 -9.51 -14.39
CA ILE A 130 -8.37 -9.81 -13.08
C ILE A 130 -9.53 -10.19 -12.17
N ASP A 131 -9.55 -11.43 -11.70
CA ASP A 131 -10.46 -11.91 -10.67
C ASP A 131 -9.93 -11.45 -9.31
N GLU A 132 -10.79 -10.76 -8.56
CA GLU A 132 -10.49 -10.26 -7.22
C GLU A 132 -10.97 -11.29 -6.18
N PRO A 133 -10.28 -11.42 -5.02
CA PRO A 133 -10.64 -12.37 -3.98
C PRO A 133 -12.00 -12.09 -3.30
#